data_AF-A0A1L5KQH1-F1
#
_entry.id   AF-A0A1L5KQH1-F1
#
_cell.length_a   1.000
_cell.length_b   1.000
_cell.length_c   1.000
_cell.angle_alpha   90.00
_cell.angle_beta   90.00
_cell.angle_gamma   90.00
#
_symmetry.space_group_name_H-M   'P 1'
#
loop_
_entity.id
_entity.type
_entity.pdbx_description
1 polymer ?
#
loop_
_entity_poly.entity_id
_entity_poly.type
_entity_poly.pdbx_seq_one_letter_code
_entity_poly.pdbx_strand_id
1 'polypeptide(L)'
;TQTQDQNAENGLNRIRRWRDQYRGMLAPSPLEDANQLVAKLDMTHAHPSGIAQLFASGHVRLDSLFRDAGVLKAAERHLSRVMDDQTAKRRVSGVAELSLVVGVATWKGNALPVLLYPVNVTVPKEESAAAVQFTGRVKLNTAFVNVLREQRVYVDEDSLFDGSSYDSGEPETSAMFARITAEAVERIPDFNIERQIVLGCFVDPSSLMIAESQRFIDQLENGESDNVLLDALAGNEHAQSSLKDADLAQYSPFDADPHAEFEVGDVDNTVRYAASLAAAGHSIVIDGEFPKGTAEQAVAVASRCLMSGRSVLYVPGVAEQKRLFMQAVSANELKAQMLDVADAQANAAIDKQLISAVGFQQGVATQRFDQLADELVGVRSRLTRYLGDLHG
;
A
#
# COMPACT_ATOMS: atom_id res chain seq x y z
N THR A 1 -16.53 16.14 28.65
CA THR A 1 -16.34 14.76 29.13
C THR A 1 -17.48 13.86 28.72
N GLN A 2 -18.62 13.73 29.41
CA GLN A 2 -19.63 12.71 29.02
C GLN A 2 -20.14 12.75 27.57
N THR A 3 -20.40 13.94 27.00
CA THR A 3 -20.83 14.07 25.60
C THR A 3 -19.70 13.80 24.59
N GLN A 4 -18.46 14.13 24.96
CA GLN A 4 -17.26 13.88 24.15
C GLN A 4 -16.93 12.39 24.11
N ASP A 5 -16.99 11.72 25.26
CA ASP A 5 -16.76 10.27 25.36
C ASP A 5 -17.81 9.50 24.55
N GLN A 6 -19.07 9.93 24.58
CA GLN A 6 -20.14 9.34 23.76
C GLN A 6 -19.97 9.61 22.25
N ASN A 7 -19.50 10.79 21.85
CA ASN A 7 -19.25 11.10 20.44
C ASN A 7 -18.06 10.31 19.89
N ALA A 8 -17.00 10.16 20.67
CA ALA A 8 -15.83 9.33 20.34
C ALA A 8 -16.22 7.85 20.22
N GLU A 9 -16.98 7.32 21.19
CA GLU A 9 -17.46 5.93 21.16
C GLU A 9 -18.35 5.67 19.92
N ASN A 10 -19.23 6.61 19.57
CA ASN A 10 -20.04 6.52 18.35
C ASN A 10 -19.20 6.60 17.07
N GLY A 11 -18.15 7.42 17.03
CA GLY A 11 -17.25 7.55 15.89
C GLY A 11 -16.43 6.29 15.63
N LEU A 12 -15.77 5.77 16.67
CA LEU A 12 -15.06 4.48 16.64
C LEU A 12 -15.97 3.33 16.20
N ASN A 13 -17.20 3.28 16.71
CA ASN A 13 -18.17 2.27 16.31
C ASN A 13 -18.56 2.36 14.82
N ARG A 14 -18.54 3.56 14.21
CA ARG A 14 -18.72 3.71 12.75
C ARG A 14 -17.54 3.12 11.98
N ILE A 15 -16.31 3.38 12.41
CA ILE A 15 -15.10 2.83 11.77
C ILE A 15 -15.10 1.31 11.85
N ARG A 16 -15.40 0.74 13.04
CA ARG A 16 -15.55 -0.71 13.24
C ARG A 16 -16.61 -1.30 12.31
N ARG A 17 -17.79 -0.67 12.23
CA ARG A 17 -18.87 -1.13 11.34
C ARG A 17 -18.47 -1.08 9.86
N TRP A 18 -17.82 -0.01 9.41
CA TRP A 18 -17.33 0.09 8.03
C TRP A 18 -16.34 -1.03 7.74
N ARG A 19 -15.39 -1.29 8.65
CA ARG A 19 -14.42 -2.39 8.51
C ARG A 19 -15.11 -3.74 8.42
N ASP A 20 -16.07 -4.02 9.29
CA ASP A 20 -16.77 -5.30 9.30
C ASP A 20 -17.60 -5.49 8.02
N GLN A 21 -18.21 -4.41 7.50
CA GLN A 21 -18.88 -4.40 6.20
C GLN A 21 -17.90 -4.66 5.05
N TYR A 22 -16.76 -3.99 5.05
CA TYR A 22 -15.71 -4.17 4.03
C TYR A 22 -15.18 -5.61 4.04
N ARG A 23 -14.86 -6.16 5.22
CA ARG A 23 -14.47 -7.56 5.40
C ARG A 23 -15.55 -8.51 4.88
N GLY A 24 -16.82 -8.24 5.17
CA GLY A 24 -17.95 -9.05 4.71
C GLY A 24 -18.19 -9.06 3.19
N MET A 25 -17.64 -8.10 2.45
CA MET A 25 -17.70 -8.07 0.98
C MET A 25 -16.58 -8.89 0.32
N LEU A 26 -15.55 -9.28 1.08
CA LEU A 26 -14.35 -9.93 0.56
C LEU A 26 -14.45 -11.45 0.74
N ALA A 27 -13.81 -12.18 -0.19
CA ALA A 27 -13.55 -13.59 0.03
C ALA A 27 -12.50 -13.75 1.15
N PRO A 28 -12.56 -14.82 1.97
CA PRO A 28 -11.55 -15.06 3.00
C PRO A 28 -10.15 -15.08 2.41
N SER A 29 -9.25 -14.33 3.03
CA SER A 29 -7.86 -14.25 2.59
C SER A 29 -7.13 -15.57 2.84
N PRO A 30 -6.11 -15.92 2.03
CA PRO A 30 -5.17 -16.99 2.37
C PRO A 30 -4.50 -16.82 3.75
N LEU A 31 -4.49 -15.61 4.31
CA LEU A 31 -4.02 -15.32 5.67
C LEU A 31 -5.05 -15.69 6.76
N GLU A 32 -6.35 -15.71 6.43
CA GLU A 32 -7.43 -16.12 7.32
C GLU A 32 -7.76 -17.61 7.18
N ASP A 33 -7.50 -18.19 6.01
CA ASP A 33 -7.64 -19.61 5.73
C ASP A 33 -6.61 -20.05 4.68
N ALA A 34 -5.60 -20.80 5.10
CA ALA A 34 -4.53 -21.32 4.26
C ALA A 34 -5.04 -22.19 3.10
N ASN A 35 -6.26 -22.73 3.19
CA ASN A 35 -6.87 -23.52 2.13
C ASN A 35 -7.36 -22.67 0.94
N GLN A 36 -7.52 -21.35 1.12
CA GLN A 36 -7.89 -20.42 0.04
C GLN A 36 -6.72 -20.09 -0.89
N LEU A 37 -5.51 -20.58 -0.58
CA LEU A 37 -4.33 -20.35 -1.40
C LEU A 37 -4.41 -21.12 -2.72
N VAL A 38 -4.73 -20.40 -3.80
CA VAL A 38 -4.94 -20.93 -5.16
C VAL A 38 -3.70 -21.62 -5.74
N ALA A 39 -2.54 -20.96 -5.65
CA ALA A 39 -1.29 -21.47 -6.17
C ALA A 39 -0.24 -21.52 -5.06
N LYS A 40 0.39 -22.70 -4.89
CA LYS A 40 1.39 -22.92 -3.86
C LYS A 40 2.49 -23.87 -4.30
N LEU A 41 3.69 -23.63 -3.76
CA LEU A 41 4.81 -24.55 -3.75
C LEU A 41 4.99 -25.10 -2.33
N ASP A 42 4.74 -26.38 -2.15
CA ASP A 42 4.95 -27.08 -0.89
C ASP A 42 6.42 -27.50 -0.76
N MET A 43 7.05 -27.06 0.32
CA MET A 43 8.45 -27.30 0.66
C MET A 43 8.58 -28.08 1.99
N THR A 44 7.47 -28.59 2.53
CA THR A 44 7.42 -29.28 3.83
C THR A 44 8.34 -30.51 3.85
N HIS A 45 8.45 -31.21 2.72
CA HIS A 45 9.30 -32.38 2.53
C HIS A 45 10.56 -32.10 1.70
N ALA A 46 10.96 -30.82 1.56
CA ALA A 46 12.20 -30.47 0.89
C ALA A 46 13.43 -31.00 1.66
N HIS A 47 14.56 -31.11 0.97
CA HIS A 47 15.80 -31.62 1.55
C HIS A 47 16.24 -30.74 2.76
N PRO A 48 16.53 -31.35 3.93
CA PRO A 48 16.82 -30.59 5.16
C PRO A 48 17.97 -29.59 5.01
N SER A 49 19.05 -29.97 4.31
CA SER A 49 20.18 -29.06 4.06
C SER A 49 19.81 -27.83 3.24
N GLY A 50 18.88 -27.94 2.29
CA GLY A 50 18.42 -26.80 1.50
C GLY A 50 17.54 -25.85 2.32
N ILE A 51 16.68 -26.41 3.19
CA ILE A 51 15.92 -25.63 4.15
C ILE A 51 16.84 -24.93 5.15
N ALA A 52 17.82 -25.63 5.72
CA ALA A 52 18.81 -25.04 6.62
C ALA A 52 19.59 -23.91 5.94
N GLN A 53 20.00 -24.10 4.68
CA GLN A 53 20.63 -23.04 3.88
C GLN A 53 19.70 -21.83 3.73
N LEU A 54 18.44 -22.03 3.37
CA LEU A 54 17.48 -20.92 3.22
C LEU A 54 17.36 -20.09 4.51
N PHE A 55 17.23 -20.73 5.66
CA PHE A 55 17.11 -20.01 6.94
C PHE A 55 18.44 -19.41 7.42
N ALA A 56 19.60 -20.00 7.09
CA ALA A 56 20.90 -19.49 7.50
C ALA A 56 21.43 -18.35 6.60
N SER A 57 21.31 -18.49 5.27
CA SER A 57 21.85 -17.53 4.29
C SER A 57 20.80 -16.64 3.64
N GLY A 58 19.52 -16.85 3.95
CA GLY A 58 18.39 -16.10 3.39
C GLY A 58 18.15 -16.36 1.89
N HIS A 59 18.78 -17.36 1.29
CA HIS A 59 18.61 -17.69 -0.12
C HIS A 59 18.89 -19.17 -0.41
N VAL A 60 18.16 -19.75 -1.37
CA VAL A 60 18.34 -21.15 -1.77
C VAL A 60 17.92 -21.36 -3.23
N ARG A 61 18.55 -22.32 -3.92
CA ARG A 61 18.13 -22.79 -5.24
C ARG A 61 17.16 -23.97 -5.13
N LEU A 62 16.23 -24.07 -6.07
CA LEU A 62 15.23 -25.16 -6.10
C LEU A 62 15.87 -26.55 -6.21
N ASP A 63 16.98 -26.68 -6.94
CA ASP A 63 17.74 -27.94 -7.07
C ASP A 63 18.38 -28.41 -5.74
N SER A 64 18.62 -27.47 -4.82
CA SER A 64 19.13 -27.77 -3.47
C SER A 64 18.03 -28.21 -2.51
N LEU A 65 16.78 -27.79 -2.78
CA LEU A 65 15.58 -28.19 -2.05
C LEU A 65 15.03 -29.53 -2.55
N PHE A 66 15.05 -29.77 -3.86
CA PHE A 66 14.49 -30.95 -4.52
C PHE A 66 15.57 -31.64 -5.34
N ARG A 67 16.18 -32.69 -4.77
CA ARG A 67 17.30 -33.41 -5.40
C ARG A 67 16.87 -34.41 -6.48
N ASP A 68 15.66 -34.93 -6.37
CA ASP A 68 15.09 -35.81 -7.40
C ASP A 68 14.63 -34.98 -8.61
N ALA A 69 15.08 -35.34 -9.80
CA ALA A 69 14.80 -34.56 -11.02
C ALA A 69 13.30 -34.51 -11.37
N GLY A 70 12.54 -35.56 -11.05
CA GLY A 70 11.09 -35.60 -11.24
C GLY A 70 10.38 -34.65 -10.29
N VAL A 71 10.75 -34.69 -9.01
CA VAL A 71 10.21 -33.78 -7.98
C VAL A 71 10.60 -32.34 -8.26
N LEU A 72 11.85 -32.08 -8.66
CA LEU A 72 12.33 -30.75 -9.05
C LEU A 72 11.49 -30.18 -10.19
N LYS A 73 11.28 -30.95 -11.26
CA LYS A 73 10.46 -30.52 -12.40
C LYS A 73 9.00 -30.27 -12.01
N ALA A 74 8.46 -31.04 -11.06
CA ALA A 74 7.13 -30.78 -10.51
C ALA A 74 7.13 -29.46 -9.71
N ALA A 75 8.12 -29.25 -8.82
CA ALA A 75 8.28 -28.04 -8.04
C ALA A 75 8.41 -26.78 -8.91
N GLU A 76 9.18 -26.84 -10.01
CA GLU A 76 9.28 -25.75 -11.00
C GLU A 76 7.93 -25.41 -11.64
N ARG A 77 7.11 -26.42 -11.97
CA ARG A 77 5.74 -26.18 -12.48
C ARG A 77 4.81 -25.58 -11.43
N HIS A 78 4.97 -25.95 -10.16
CA HIS A 78 4.22 -25.34 -9.06
C HIS A 78 4.64 -23.87 -8.86
N LEU A 79 5.95 -23.62 -8.88
CA LEU A 79 6.51 -22.28 -8.78
C LEU A 79 6.05 -21.38 -9.94
N SER A 80 6.06 -21.88 -11.18
CA SER A 80 5.53 -21.13 -12.34
C SER A 80 4.08 -20.70 -12.12
N ARG A 81 3.22 -21.60 -11.61
CA ARG A 81 1.83 -21.27 -11.28
C ARG A 81 1.71 -20.22 -10.17
N VAL A 82 2.60 -20.25 -9.18
CA VAL A 82 2.68 -19.22 -8.14
C VAL A 82 3.05 -17.86 -8.74
N MET A 83 4.01 -17.82 -9.68
CA MET A 83 4.41 -16.58 -10.37
C MET A 83 3.29 -16.03 -11.26
N ASP A 84 2.53 -16.92 -11.92
CA ASP A 84 1.36 -16.53 -12.72
C ASP A 84 0.25 -15.95 -11.83
N ASP A 85 -0.05 -16.59 -10.69
CA ASP A 85 -1.00 -16.08 -9.69
C ASP A 85 -0.57 -14.72 -9.12
N GLN A 86 0.70 -14.56 -8.76
CA GLN A 86 1.25 -13.29 -8.31
C GLN A 86 1.09 -12.20 -9.38
N THR A 87 1.41 -12.51 -10.63
CA THR A 87 1.27 -11.56 -11.74
C THR A 87 -0.19 -11.16 -11.97
N ALA A 88 -1.11 -12.11 -11.89
CA ALA A 88 -2.54 -11.85 -12.00
C ALA A 88 -3.04 -10.96 -10.85
N LYS A 89 -2.71 -11.28 -9.60
CA LYS A 89 -3.05 -10.49 -8.42
C LYS A 89 -2.47 -9.08 -8.49
N ARG A 90 -1.20 -8.93 -8.90
CA ARG A 90 -0.55 -7.62 -9.07
C ARG A 90 -1.23 -6.76 -10.13
N ARG A 91 -1.73 -7.36 -11.21
CA ARG A 91 -2.48 -6.63 -12.25
C ARG A 91 -3.81 -6.09 -11.72
N VAL A 92 -4.53 -6.89 -10.94
CA VAL A 92 -5.85 -6.53 -10.41
C VAL A 92 -5.74 -5.54 -9.25
N SER A 93 -4.80 -5.77 -8.33
CA SER A 93 -4.75 -5.08 -7.05
C SER A 93 -3.53 -4.15 -6.88
N GLY A 94 -2.67 -4.06 -7.88
CA GLY A 94 -1.47 -3.21 -7.87
C GLY A 94 -0.28 -3.78 -7.08
N VAL A 95 -0.55 -4.55 -6.02
CA VAL A 95 0.46 -5.17 -5.15
C VAL A 95 0.18 -6.66 -5.02
N ALA A 96 1.24 -7.46 -5.11
CA ALA A 96 1.18 -8.89 -4.80
C ALA A 96 2.57 -9.33 -4.33
N GLU A 97 2.65 -9.73 -3.07
CA GLU A 97 3.89 -10.15 -2.44
C GLU A 97 3.89 -11.66 -2.23
N LEU A 98 5.03 -12.27 -2.52
CA LEU A 98 5.25 -13.67 -2.19
C LEU A 98 5.68 -13.77 -0.73
N SER A 99 5.17 -14.78 -0.06
CA SER A 99 5.59 -15.13 1.28
C SER A 99 5.81 -16.62 1.39
N LEU A 100 6.81 -16.99 2.18
CA LEU A 100 6.99 -18.34 2.67
C LEU A 100 6.32 -18.42 4.04
N VAL A 101 5.29 -19.26 4.12
CA VAL A 101 4.64 -19.62 5.38
C VAL A 101 5.40 -20.73 6.05
N VAL A 102 5.63 -20.58 7.35
CA VAL A 102 6.15 -21.65 8.21
C VAL A 102 5.17 -21.84 9.35
N GLY A 103 4.56 -23.02 9.41
CA GLY A 103 3.55 -23.34 10.41
C GLY A 103 2.13 -22.95 9.97
N VAL A 104 1.19 -23.87 10.12
CA VAL A 104 -0.24 -23.61 9.98
C VAL A 104 -0.92 -24.03 11.28
N ALA A 105 -1.54 -23.08 11.96
CA ALA A 105 -2.32 -23.29 13.17
C ALA A 105 -3.70 -23.84 12.80
N THR A 106 -4.12 -24.91 13.48
CA THR A 106 -5.39 -25.59 13.22
C THR A 106 -6.20 -25.74 14.51
N TRP A 107 -7.49 -25.46 14.43
CA TRP A 107 -8.49 -25.70 15.49
C TRP A 107 -9.90 -25.53 14.92
N LYS A 108 -10.87 -26.35 15.33
CA LYS A 108 -12.29 -26.26 14.94
C LYS A 108 -12.54 -26.05 13.43
N GLY A 109 -11.68 -26.65 12.59
CA GLY A 109 -11.74 -26.51 11.13
C GLY A 109 -11.07 -25.26 10.55
N ASN A 110 -10.58 -24.34 11.38
CA ASN A 110 -9.74 -23.22 10.96
C ASN A 110 -8.33 -23.73 10.62
N ALA A 111 -7.68 -23.07 9.65
CA ALA A 111 -6.31 -23.34 9.25
C ALA A 111 -5.60 -22.03 8.90
N LEU A 112 -4.90 -21.41 9.85
CA LEU A 112 -4.28 -20.09 9.66
C LEU A 112 -2.75 -20.19 9.57
N PRO A 113 -2.11 -19.54 8.58
CA PRO A 113 -0.67 -19.38 8.58
C PRO A 113 -0.15 -18.70 9.86
N VAL A 114 0.97 -19.14 10.39
CA VAL A 114 1.55 -18.58 11.63
C VAL A 114 2.66 -17.58 11.34
N LEU A 115 3.78 -18.04 10.76
CA LEU A 115 4.93 -17.19 10.43
C LEU A 115 4.97 -16.87 8.94
N LEU A 116 5.19 -15.60 8.63
CA LEU A 116 5.32 -15.08 7.26
C LEU A 116 6.74 -14.57 7.04
N TYR A 117 7.44 -15.17 6.07
CA TYR A 117 8.73 -14.70 5.59
C TYR A 117 8.52 -14.05 4.22
N PRO A 118 8.76 -12.74 4.06
CA PRO A 118 8.65 -12.10 2.75
C PRO A 118 9.78 -12.60 1.84
N VAL A 119 9.42 -13.02 0.62
CA VAL A 119 10.37 -13.64 -0.32
C VAL A 119 10.29 -13.03 -1.72
N ASN A 120 11.40 -13.08 -2.44
CA ASN A 120 11.47 -12.91 -3.87
C ASN A 120 11.91 -14.21 -4.54
N VAL A 121 11.42 -14.41 -5.76
CA VAL A 121 11.76 -15.56 -6.59
C VAL A 121 12.42 -15.06 -7.86
N THR A 122 13.60 -15.60 -8.17
CA THR A 122 14.32 -15.35 -9.41
C THR A 122 14.27 -16.59 -10.28
N VAL A 123 13.65 -16.46 -11.46
CA VAL A 123 13.63 -17.51 -12.48
C VAL A 123 14.63 -17.14 -13.59
N PRO A 124 15.76 -17.86 -13.71
CA PRO A 124 16.75 -17.61 -14.76
C PRO A 124 16.17 -17.82 -16.15
N LYS A 125 16.72 -17.13 -17.16
CA LYS A 125 16.37 -17.36 -18.58
C LYS A 125 17.06 -18.60 -19.19
N GLU A 126 18.12 -19.09 -18.54
CA GLU A 126 18.91 -20.26 -18.96
C GLU A 126 18.46 -21.53 -18.22
N GLU A 127 19.07 -22.69 -18.50
CA GLU A 127 18.83 -23.98 -17.83
C GLU A 127 19.33 -24.02 -16.36
N SER A 128 19.21 -22.92 -15.61
CA SER A 128 19.51 -22.88 -14.18
C SER A 128 18.24 -22.96 -13.37
N ALA A 129 18.29 -23.69 -12.26
CA ALA A 129 17.19 -23.77 -11.30
C ALA A 129 16.84 -22.39 -10.74
N ALA A 130 15.54 -22.17 -10.50
CA ALA A 130 15.04 -20.96 -9.85
C ALA A 130 15.58 -20.84 -8.41
N ALA A 131 15.66 -19.60 -7.92
CA ALA A 131 16.13 -19.29 -6.58
C ALA A 131 15.06 -18.54 -5.78
N VAL A 132 14.97 -18.85 -4.49
CA VAL A 132 14.12 -18.18 -3.50
C VAL A 132 15.03 -17.40 -2.55
N GLN A 133 14.69 -16.16 -2.25
CA GLN A 133 15.45 -15.29 -1.37
C GLN A 133 14.53 -14.53 -0.41
N PHE A 134 14.90 -14.45 0.87
CA PHE A 134 14.23 -13.61 1.86
C PHE A 134 14.53 -12.13 1.60
N THR A 135 13.49 -11.30 1.65
CA THR A 135 13.59 -9.85 1.39
C THR A 135 13.45 -9.01 2.65
N GLY A 136 13.09 -9.64 3.77
CA GLY A 136 12.84 -8.96 5.03
C GLY A 136 12.83 -9.94 6.20
N ARG A 137 12.46 -9.41 7.38
CA ARG A 137 12.35 -10.20 8.61
C ARG A 137 11.06 -11.01 8.62
N VAL A 138 11.10 -12.13 9.33
CA VAL A 138 9.89 -12.89 9.68
C VAL A 138 8.94 -12.01 10.47
N LYS A 139 7.64 -12.20 10.25
CA LYS A 139 6.57 -11.60 11.04
C LYS A 139 5.52 -12.64 11.39
N LEU A 140 4.77 -12.39 12.46
CA LEU A 140 3.54 -13.14 12.70
C LEU A 140 2.44 -12.70 11.72
N ASN A 141 1.61 -13.65 11.32
CA ASN A 141 0.40 -13.34 10.56
C ASN A 141 -0.58 -12.53 11.44
N THR A 142 -0.83 -11.27 11.06
CA THR A 142 -1.74 -10.39 11.81
C THR A 142 -3.15 -10.96 11.92
N ALA A 143 -3.66 -11.66 10.89
CA ALA A 143 -4.97 -12.29 10.95
C ALA A 143 -5.01 -13.39 12.03
N PHE A 144 -3.95 -14.20 12.13
CA PHE A 144 -3.79 -15.21 13.18
C PHE A 144 -3.74 -14.58 14.58
N VAL A 145 -2.93 -13.53 14.76
CA VAL A 145 -2.83 -12.81 16.05
C VAL A 145 -4.18 -12.20 16.45
N ASN A 146 -4.91 -11.61 15.51
CA ASN A 146 -6.23 -11.03 15.78
C ASN A 146 -7.24 -12.09 16.22
N VAL A 147 -7.27 -13.25 15.55
CA VAL A 147 -8.18 -14.33 15.93
C VAL A 147 -7.83 -14.92 17.30
N LEU A 148 -6.55 -15.04 17.63
CA LEU A 148 -6.14 -15.43 18.99
C LEU A 148 -6.56 -14.39 20.03
N ARG A 149 -6.39 -13.10 19.72
CA ARG A 149 -6.79 -11.99 20.60
C ARG A 149 -8.29 -12.00 20.89
N GLU A 150 -9.13 -12.31 19.90
CA GLU A 150 -10.57 -12.49 20.07
C GLU A 150 -10.90 -13.64 21.05
N GLN A 151 -10.08 -14.68 21.09
CA GLN A 151 -10.16 -15.79 22.07
C GLN A 151 -9.46 -15.47 23.40
N ARG A 152 -9.01 -14.22 23.60
CA ARG A 152 -8.26 -13.73 24.77
C ARG A 152 -6.90 -14.40 24.95
N VAL A 153 -6.28 -14.83 23.86
CA VAL A 153 -4.90 -15.30 23.80
C VAL A 153 -4.06 -14.18 23.20
N TYR A 154 -3.06 -13.70 23.95
CA TYR A 154 -2.24 -12.57 23.56
C TYR A 154 -0.81 -13.05 23.28
N VAL A 155 -0.43 -13.06 22.01
CA VAL A 155 0.94 -13.41 21.59
C VAL A 155 1.71 -12.12 21.36
N ASP A 156 2.79 -11.93 22.11
CA ASP A 156 3.71 -10.81 21.93
C ASP A 156 4.81 -11.18 20.94
N GLU A 157 4.83 -10.48 19.80
CA GLU A 157 5.77 -10.71 18.70
C GLU A 157 7.22 -10.41 19.11
N ASP A 158 7.45 -9.33 19.86
CA ASP A 158 8.79 -8.92 20.29
C ASP A 158 9.37 -9.94 21.26
N SER A 159 8.58 -10.38 22.24
CA SER A 159 8.98 -11.45 23.15
C SER A 159 9.14 -12.81 22.47
N LEU A 160 8.36 -13.11 21.42
CA LEU A 160 8.47 -14.38 20.70
C LEU A 160 9.75 -14.46 19.87
N PHE A 161 10.18 -13.35 19.27
CA PHE A 161 11.39 -13.28 18.45
C PHE A 161 12.65 -12.90 19.24
N ASP A 162 12.55 -12.60 20.53
CA ASP A 162 13.71 -12.40 21.40
C ASP A 162 14.44 -13.73 21.65
N GLY A 163 15.62 -13.88 21.05
CA GLY A 163 16.48 -15.05 21.18
C GLY A 163 16.94 -15.33 22.61
N SER A 164 16.93 -14.34 23.50
CA SER A 164 17.28 -14.51 24.92
C SER A 164 16.27 -15.38 25.69
N SER A 165 15.06 -15.53 25.15
CA SER A 165 13.99 -16.34 25.74
C SER A 165 14.11 -17.85 25.44
N TYR A 166 15.15 -18.28 24.71
CA TYR A 166 15.34 -19.67 24.27
C TYR A 166 16.73 -20.21 24.65
N ASP A 167 16.79 -21.49 25.03
CA ASP A 167 18.04 -22.19 25.43
C ASP A 167 19.12 -22.20 24.32
N SER A 168 18.70 -22.10 23.05
CA SER A 168 19.58 -22.02 21.87
C SER A 168 20.19 -20.62 21.64
N GLY A 169 19.67 -19.57 22.29
CA GLY A 169 20.05 -18.17 22.04
C GLY A 169 19.50 -17.57 20.73
N GLU A 170 18.81 -18.37 19.91
CA GLU A 170 18.10 -17.96 18.70
C GLU A 170 16.69 -18.57 18.69
N PRO A 171 15.65 -17.83 18.26
CA PRO A 171 14.28 -18.32 18.23
C PRO A 171 14.12 -19.39 17.15
N GLU A 172 14.20 -20.66 17.53
CA GLU A 172 13.89 -21.77 16.64
C GLU A 172 12.37 -21.89 16.40
N THR A 173 11.96 -22.13 15.15
CA THR A 173 10.53 -22.24 14.78
C THR A 173 9.75 -23.26 15.61
N SER A 174 10.36 -24.41 15.94
CA SER A 174 9.74 -25.43 16.79
C SER A 174 9.45 -24.92 18.21
N ALA A 175 10.39 -24.15 18.78
CA ALA A 175 10.25 -23.59 20.13
C ALA A 175 9.19 -22.49 20.17
N MET A 176 9.17 -21.64 19.13
CA MET A 176 8.10 -20.63 18.95
C MET A 176 6.72 -21.30 18.87
N PHE A 177 6.57 -22.36 18.07
CA PHE A 177 5.30 -23.08 17.96
C PHE A 177 4.87 -23.73 19.28
N ALA A 178 5.81 -24.32 20.02
CA ALA A 178 5.51 -24.91 21.32
C ALA A 178 5.02 -23.85 22.31
N ARG A 179 5.65 -22.67 22.35
CA ARG A 179 5.22 -21.56 23.20
C ARG A 179 3.82 -21.05 22.85
N ILE A 180 3.58 -20.77 21.57
CA ILE A 180 2.24 -20.33 21.10
C ILE A 180 1.18 -21.39 21.43
N THR A 181 1.49 -22.67 21.19
CA THR A 181 0.56 -23.77 21.48
C THR A 181 0.26 -23.86 22.98
N ALA A 182 1.26 -23.72 23.85
CA ALA A 182 1.05 -23.74 25.30
C ALA A 182 0.12 -22.63 25.78
N GLU A 183 0.28 -21.41 25.26
CA GLU A 183 -0.60 -20.28 25.58
C GLU A 183 -2.02 -20.44 25.00
N ALA A 184 -2.14 -20.98 23.78
CA ALA A 184 -3.41 -21.11 23.09
C ALA A 184 -4.28 -22.26 23.62
N VAL A 185 -3.68 -23.40 23.99
CA VAL A 185 -4.40 -24.61 24.43
C VAL A 185 -5.23 -24.38 25.70
N GLU A 186 -4.84 -23.43 26.55
CA GLU A 186 -5.63 -23.05 27.73
C GLU A 186 -7.04 -22.53 27.38
N ARG A 187 -7.20 -21.93 26.20
CA ARG A 187 -8.46 -21.33 25.72
C ARG A 187 -9.07 -22.07 24.54
N ILE A 188 -8.24 -22.76 23.75
CA ILE A 188 -8.62 -23.47 22.53
C ILE A 188 -8.11 -24.92 22.67
N PRO A 189 -8.91 -25.83 23.26
CA PRO A 189 -8.42 -27.17 23.65
C PRO A 189 -7.89 -28.03 22.50
N ASP A 190 -8.35 -27.81 21.27
CA ASP A 190 -7.98 -28.53 20.06
C ASP A 190 -6.95 -27.78 19.18
N PHE A 191 -6.29 -26.77 19.75
CA PHE A 191 -5.28 -25.98 19.04
C PHE A 191 -3.99 -26.78 18.81
N ASN A 192 -3.52 -26.75 17.57
CA ASN A 192 -2.22 -27.31 17.19
C ASN A 192 -1.55 -26.44 16.12
N ILE A 193 -0.23 -26.50 16.01
CA ILE A 193 0.51 -25.91 14.89
C ILE A 193 1.22 -27.01 14.12
N GLU A 194 0.80 -27.23 12.89
CA GLU A 194 1.44 -28.18 11.99
C GLU A 194 2.62 -27.51 11.27
N ARG A 195 3.77 -28.19 11.25
CA ARG A 195 4.96 -27.70 10.53
C ARG A 195 4.78 -27.90 9.02
N GLN A 196 4.09 -26.95 8.39
CA GLN A 196 3.99 -26.83 6.93
C GLN A 196 4.90 -25.70 6.44
N ILE A 197 5.61 -25.91 5.33
CA ILE A 197 6.44 -24.89 4.69
C ILE A 197 5.89 -24.66 3.29
N VAL A 198 5.24 -23.51 3.08
CA VAL A 198 4.48 -23.26 1.85
C VAL A 198 4.84 -21.90 1.28
N LEU A 199 5.27 -21.85 0.02
CA LEU A 199 5.50 -20.60 -0.70
C LEU A 199 4.30 -20.28 -1.58
N GLY A 200 3.79 -19.05 -1.48
CA GLY A 200 2.66 -18.58 -2.28
C GLY A 200 2.43 -17.07 -2.17
N CYS A 201 1.43 -16.58 -2.89
CA CYS A 201 0.98 -15.19 -2.78
C CYS A 201 -0.13 -15.08 -1.73
N PHE A 202 0.29 -14.93 -0.47
CA PHE A 202 -0.63 -14.84 0.68
C PHE A 202 -1.16 -13.42 0.90
N VAL A 203 -0.36 -12.42 0.61
CA VAL A 203 -0.68 -11.02 0.90
C VAL A 203 -1.34 -10.37 -0.30
N ASP A 204 -2.58 -9.91 -0.10
CA ASP A 204 -3.30 -9.02 -1.00
C ASP A 204 -3.63 -7.68 -0.28
N PRO A 205 -3.88 -6.59 -1.02
CA PRO A 205 -4.16 -5.28 -0.42
C PRO A 205 -5.35 -5.26 0.53
N SER A 206 -6.40 -6.04 0.26
CA SER A 206 -7.61 -6.06 1.10
C SER A 206 -7.29 -6.60 2.50
N SER A 207 -6.47 -7.65 2.56
CA SER A 207 -5.96 -8.20 3.82
C SER A 207 -5.12 -7.18 4.60
N LEU A 208 -4.26 -6.43 3.90
CA LEU A 208 -3.45 -5.37 4.51
C LEU A 208 -4.34 -4.24 5.06
N MET A 209 -5.35 -3.80 4.30
CA MET A 209 -6.30 -2.77 4.73
C MET A 209 -7.07 -3.20 5.98
N ILE A 210 -7.53 -4.46 6.05
CA ILE A 210 -8.20 -4.99 7.24
C ILE A 210 -7.24 -5.00 8.44
N ALA A 211 -6.03 -5.54 8.27
CA ALA A 211 -5.05 -5.61 9.35
C ALA A 211 -4.65 -4.21 9.86
N GLU A 212 -4.40 -3.28 8.95
CA GLU A 212 -4.03 -1.90 9.26
C GLU A 212 -5.19 -1.13 9.92
N SER A 213 -6.44 -1.34 9.47
CA SER A 213 -7.61 -0.71 10.09
C SER A 213 -7.79 -1.12 11.56
N GLN A 214 -7.49 -2.36 11.94
CA GLN A 214 -7.49 -2.78 13.35
C GLN A 214 -6.44 -2.01 14.14
N ARG A 215 -5.24 -1.84 13.59
CA ARG A 215 -4.18 -1.04 14.24
C ARG A 215 -4.61 0.41 14.45
N PHE A 216 -5.28 1.03 13.47
CA PHE A 216 -5.81 2.37 13.63
C PHE A 216 -6.92 2.45 14.66
N ILE A 217 -7.82 1.46 14.72
CA ILE A 217 -8.84 1.39 15.77
C ILE A 217 -8.18 1.29 17.15
N ASP A 218 -7.21 0.40 17.32
CA ASP A 218 -6.46 0.25 18.57
C ASP A 218 -5.76 1.57 18.96
N GLN A 219 -5.17 2.28 17.99
CA GLN A 219 -4.53 3.58 18.23
C GLN A 219 -5.55 4.65 18.65
N LEU A 220 -6.67 4.76 17.94
CA LEU A 220 -7.73 5.73 18.19
C LEU A 220 -8.48 5.46 19.51
N GLU A 221 -8.49 4.22 19.99
CA GLU A 221 -8.98 3.88 21.34
C GLU A 221 -8.05 4.42 22.44
N ASN A 222 -6.75 4.54 22.15
CA ASN A 222 -5.73 4.99 23.11
C ASN A 222 -5.44 6.50 23.04
N GLY A 223 -6.03 7.22 22.09
CA GLY A 223 -5.90 8.68 21.98
C GLY A 223 -6.05 9.20 20.55
N GLU A 224 -5.68 10.47 20.37
CA GLU A 224 -5.61 11.11 19.05
C GLU A 224 -4.49 10.47 18.21
N SER A 225 -4.74 10.36 16.91
CA SER A 225 -3.73 10.00 15.92
C SER A 225 -3.00 11.25 15.42
N ASP A 226 -1.98 11.07 14.59
CA ASP A 226 -1.33 12.18 13.88
C ASP A 226 -2.14 12.64 12.63
N ASN A 227 -3.40 12.22 12.51
CA ASN A 227 -4.22 12.45 11.32
C ASN A 227 -5.60 13.00 11.67
N VAL A 228 -5.76 14.32 11.46
CA VAL A 228 -6.99 15.08 11.72
C VAL A 228 -8.24 14.47 11.08
N LEU A 229 -8.14 13.86 9.89
CA LEU A 229 -9.30 13.22 9.25
C LEU A 229 -9.72 11.95 10.00
N LEU A 230 -8.76 11.12 10.39
CA LEU A 230 -9.03 9.90 11.14
C LEU A 230 -9.61 10.24 12.51
N ASP A 231 -9.06 11.25 13.18
CA ASP A 231 -9.55 11.71 14.47
C ASP A 231 -10.97 12.27 14.36
N ALA A 232 -11.24 13.08 13.33
CA ALA A 232 -12.57 13.62 13.08
C ALA A 232 -13.60 12.51 12.81
N LEU A 233 -13.22 11.49 12.03
CA LEU A 233 -14.05 10.29 11.79
C LEU A 233 -14.28 9.47 13.07
N ALA A 234 -13.25 9.37 13.91
CA ALA A 234 -13.30 8.72 15.21
C ALA A 234 -14.15 9.48 16.23
N GLY A 235 -14.56 10.71 15.93
CA GLY A 235 -15.48 11.51 16.76
C GLY A 235 -14.81 12.61 17.58
N ASN A 236 -13.54 12.93 17.31
CA ASN A 236 -12.84 14.03 17.94
C ASN A 236 -13.45 15.38 17.54
N GLU A 237 -14.02 16.10 18.51
CA GLU A 237 -14.70 17.38 18.27
C GLU A 237 -13.75 18.48 17.80
N HIS A 238 -12.51 18.51 18.32
CA HIS A 238 -11.52 19.52 17.93
C HIS A 238 -11.10 19.34 16.47
N ALA A 239 -10.83 18.11 16.06
CA ALA A 239 -10.52 17.76 14.68
C ALA A 239 -11.70 18.08 13.73
N GLN A 240 -12.93 17.76 14.13
CA GLN A 240 -14.13 18.11 13.36
C GLN A 240 -14.30 19.62 13.19
N SER A 241 -14.13 20.40 14.26
CA SER A 241 -14.15 21.86 14.21
C SER A 241 -13.03 22.41 13.33
N SER A 242 -11.80 21.90 13.45
CA SER A 242 -10.68 22.34 12.62
C SER A 242 -10.91 22.12 11.13
N LEU A 243 -11.61 21.06 10.74
CA LEU A 243 -11.96 20.80 9.34
C LEU A 243 -13.14 21.67 8.87
N LYS A 244 -14.12 21.91 9.75
CA LYS A 244 -15.33 22.68 9.43
C LYS A 244 -15.06 24.19 9.34
N ASP A 245 -14.22 24.69 10.23
CA ASP A 245 -13.89 26.11 10.35
C ASP A 245 -12.66 26.50 9.51
N ALA A 246 -12.19 25.58 8.64
CA ALA A 246 -11.11 25.85 7.71
C ALA A 246 -11.50 26.98 6.74
N ASP A 247 -10.62 27.98 6.60
CA ASP A 247 -10.80 29.07 5.65
C ASP A 247 -10.50 28.57 4.23
N LEU A 248 -11.55 28.19 3.52
CA LEU A 248 -11.47 27.70 2.15
C LEU A 248 -11.82 28.84 1.19
N ALA A 249 -10.98 29.01 0.16
CA ALA A 249 -11.33 29.85 -0.97
C ALA A 249 -12.69 29.41 -1.54
N GLN A 250 -13.51 30.35 -2.02
CA GLN A 250 -14.80 30.00 -2.60
C GLN A 250 -14.63 29.50 -4.04
N TYR A 251 -15.35 28.44 -4.39
CA TYR A 251 -15.41 27.97 -5.77
C TYR A 251 -16.00 29.05 -6.69
N SER A 252 -15.34 29.26 -7.83
CA SER A 252 -15.84 30.10 -8.92
C SER A 252 -15.99 29.24 -10.18
N PRO A 253 -17.15 29.29 -10.87
CA PRO A 253 -17.30 28.61 -12.16
C PRO A 253 -16.59 29.34 -13.30
N PHE A 254 -16.16 30.58 -13.09
CA PHE A 254 -15.46 31.40 -14.09
C PHE A 254 -13.96 31.20 -14.05
N ASP A 255 -13.32 31.40 -15.20
CA ASP A 255 -11.87 31.27 -15.36
C ASP A 255 -11.11 32.20 -14.41
N ALA A 256 -10.09 31.64 -13.77
CA ALA A 256 -9.20 32.36 -12.87
C ALA A 256 -8.24 33.29 -13.65
N ASP A 257 -7.34 33.95 -12.94
CA ASP A 257 -6.25 34.68 -13.59
C ASP A 257 -5.29 33.66 -14.27
N PRO A 258 -5.03 33.77 -15.59
CA PRO A 258 -4.06 32.93 -16.29
C PRO A 258 -2.66 32.89 -15.64
N HIS A 259 -2.24 33.96 -14.95
CA HIS A 259 -0.96 33.96 -14.23
C HIS A 259 -0.91 32.97 -13.05
N ALA A 260 -2.08 32.59 -12.56
CA ALA A 260 -2.24 31.64 -11.47
C ALA A 260 -2.62 30.23 -11.97
N GLU A 261 -2.58 29.95 -13.28
CA GLU A 261 -2.85 28.62 -13.82
C GLU A 261 -1.53 27.82 -13.92
N PHE A 262 -1.31 26.91 -12.96
CA PHE A 262 -0.09 26.09 -12.85
C PHE A 262 -0.35 24.61 -13.06
N GLU A 263 -1.62 24.25 -13.27
CA GLU A 263 -2.08 22.91 -13.57
C GLU A 263 -1.69 22.54 -15.01
N VAL A 264 -1.00 21.42 -15.19
CA VAL A 264 -0.71 20.92 -16.54
C VAL A 264 -1.90 20.19 -17.16
N GLY A 265 -2.01 20.28 -18.48
CA GLY A 265 -3.07 19.67 -19.26
C GLY A 265 -4.33 20.54 -19.37
N ASP A 266 -5.35 19.99 -20.03
CA ASP A 266 -6.65 20.64 -20.19
C ASP A 266 -7.54 20.26 -19.01
N VAL A 267 -7.67 21.16 -18.04
CA VAL A 267 -8.41 20.93 -16.79
C VAL A 267 -9.50 21.95 -16.57
N ASP A 268 -10.66 21.47 -16.14
CA ASP A 268 -11.80 22.30 -15.78
C ASP A 268 -11.59 23.09 -14.47
N ASN A 269 -12.47 24.06 -14.22
CA ASN A 269 -12.41 24.91 -13.04
C ASN A 269 -12.64 24.14 -11.72
N THR A 270 -13.28 22.97 -11.75
CA THR A 270 -13.47 22.12 -10.55
C THR A 270 -12.14 21.50 -10.13
N VAL A 271 -11.40 20.93 -11.07
CA VAL A 271 -10.07 20.33 -10.82
C VAL A 271 -9.06 21.41 -10.43
N ARG A 272 -9.09 22.58 -11.08
CA ARG A 272 -8.24 23.73 -10.70
C ARG A 272 -8.52 24.20 -9.28
N TYR A 273 -9.80 24.33 -8.92
CA TYR A 273 -10.19 24.68 -7.56
C TYR A 273 -9.70 23.65 -6.54
N ALA A 274 -9.91 22.36 -6.82
CA ALA A 274 -9.41 21.27 -6.00
C ALA A 274 -7.88 21.29 -5.86
N ALA A 275 -7.15 21.50 -6.96
CA ALA A 275 -5.69 21.62 -6.97
C ALA A 275 -5.22 22.79 -6.09
N SER A 276 -5.92 23.93 -6.12
CA SER A 276 -5.61 25.09 -5.29
C SER A 276 -5.78 24.81 -3.80
N LEU A 277 -6.85 24.10 -3.41
CA LEU A 277 -7.08 23.70 -2.02
C LEU A 277 -6.04 22.70 -1.53
N ALA A 278 -5.69 21.71 -2.35
CA ALA A 278 -4.63 20.75 -2.04
C ALA A 278 -3.27 21.45 -1.86
N ALA A 279 -2.95 22.41 -2.72
CA ALA A 279 -1.75 23.22 -2.62
C ALA A 279 -1.74 24.17 -1.41
N ALA A 280 -2.89 24.59 -0.91
CA ALA A 280 -3.04 25.29 0.37
C ALA A 280 -2.90 24.35 1.58
N GLY A 281 -2.98 23.03 1.37
CA GLY A 281 -2.76 22.01 2.40
C GLY A 281 -4.03 21.40 2.96
N HIS A 282 -5.17 21.62 2.31
CA HIS A 282 -6.43 21.02 2.69
C HIS A 282 -6.55 19.60 2.12
N SER A 283 -7.16 18.71 2.90
CA SER A 283 -7.58 17.40 2.42
C SER A 283 -8.87 17.53 1.63
N ILE A 284 -8.88 17.00 0.42
CA ILE A 284 -10.00 17.11 -0.51
C ILE A 284 -10.35 15.76 -1.12
N VAL A 285 -11.63 15.59 -1.45
CA VAL A 285 -12.13 14.48 -2.26
C VAL A 285 -12.72 15.08 -3.53
N ILE A 286 -12.25 14.61 -4.68
CA ILE A 286 -12.78 15.03 -5.98
C ILE A 286 -13.70 13.92 -6.46
N ASP A 287 -15.01 14.19 -6.42
CA ASP A 287 -16.03 13.32 -6.99
C ASP A 287 -16.47 13.91 -8.33
N GLY A 288 -16.46 13.10 -9.39
CA GLY A 288 -16.70 13.57 -10.74
C GLY A 288 -16.65 12.45 -11.77
N GLU A 289 -17.19 12.75 -12.95
CA GLU A 289 -17.12 11.85 -14.09
C GLU A 289 -15.76 12.02 -14.79
N PHE A 290 -14.96 10.95 -14.80
CA PHE A 290 -13.66 10.93 -15.45
C PHE A 290 -13.62 9.85 -16.54
N PRO A 291 -14.17 10.11 -17.74
CA PRO A 291 -14.31 9.10 -18.80
C PRO A 291 -12.98 8.47 -19.25
N LYS A 292 -11.88 9.23 -19.15
CA LYS A 292 -10.52 8.78 -19.48
C LYS A 292 -9.74 8.28 -18.25
N GLY A 293 -10.40 8.15 -17.10
CA GLY A 293 -9.78 7.94 -15.79
C GLY A 293 -9.25 9.24 -15.17
N THR A 294 -8.65 9.11 -13.99
CA THR A 294 -8.26 10.25 -13.12
C THR A 294 -6.81 10.70 -13.27
N ALA A 295 -6.05 10.08 -14.18
CA ALA A 295 -4.61 10.28 -14.28
C ALA A 295 -4.24 11.72 -14.66
N GLU A 296 -4.93 12.32 -15.64
CA GLU A 296 -4.68 13.70 -16.09
C GLU A 296 -4.96 14.69 -14.96
N GLN A 297 -6.08 14.53 -14.24
CA GLN A 297 -6.45 15.36 -13.10
C GLN A 297 -5.47 15.20 -11.94
N ALA A 298 -5.00 13.98 -11.68
CA ALA A 298 -4.00 13.73 -10.65
C ALA A 298 -2.66 14.43 -10.97
N VAL A 299 -2.24 14.42 -12.25
CA VAL A 299 -1.03 15.15 -12.67
C VAL A 299 -1.23 16.66 -12.56
N ALA A 300 -2.41 17.18 -12.93
CA ALA A 300 -2.75 18.59 -12.77
C ALA A 300 -2.68 19.04 -11.30
N VAL A 301 -3.33 18.32 -10.38
CA VAL A 301 -3.25 18.59 -8.94
C VAL A 301 -1.81 18.50 -8.44
N ALA A 302 -1.06 17.47 -8.87
CA ALA A 302 0.35 17.32 -8.49
C ALA A 302 1.20 18.50 -8.97
N SER A 303 1.04 18.94 -10.21
CA SER A 303 1.79 20.07 -10.78
C SER A 303 1.53 21.37 -10.02
N ARG A 304 0.29 21.63 -9.62
CA ARG A 304 -0.06 22.79 -8.78
C ARG A 304 0.60 22.75 -7.41
N CYS A 305 0.58 21.59 -6.76
CA CYS A 305 1.24 21.38 -5.47
C CYS A 305 2.76 21.56 -5.58
N LEU A 306 3.39 21.02 -6.64
CA LEU A 306 4.82 21.17 -6.92
C LEU A 306 5.19 22.66 -7.11
N MET A 307 4.40 23.40 -7.89
CA MET A 307 4.60 24.83 -8.11
C MET A 307 4.42 25.66 -6.82
N SER A 308 3.67 25.13 -5.86
CA SER A 308 3.52 25.73 -4.52
C SER A 308 4.61 25.30 -3.54
N GLY A 309 5.68 24.64 -4.02
CA GLY A 309 6.83 24.22 -3.22
C GLY A 309 6.59 22.94 -2.40
N ARG A 310 5.54 22.17 -2.69
CA ARG A 310 5.26 20.91 -1.99
C ARG A 310 5.87 19.72 -2.71
N SER A 311 6.29 18.71 -1.94
CA SER A 311 6.55 17.37 -2.47
C SER A 311 5.23 16.60 -2.61
N VAL A 312 5.07 15.86 -3.71
CA VAL A 312 3.85 15.08 -3.98
C VAL A 312 4.19 13.60 -4.03
N LEU A 313 3.55 12.80 -3.19
CA LEU A 313 3.54 11.35 -3.29
C LEU A 313 2.21 10.90 -3.93
N TYR A 314 2.28 10.36 -5.14
CA TYR A 314 1.11 9.80 -5.82
C TYR A 314 1.00 8.30 -5.55
N VAL A 315 -0.12 7.89 -4.96
CA VAL A 315 -0.41 6.48 -4.61
C VAL A 315 -1.61 6.01 -5.44
N PRO A 316 -1.40 5.34 -6.58
CA PRO A 316 -2.48 4.82 -7.41
C PRO A 316 -3.08 3.54 -6.81
N GLY A 317 -4.39 3.34 -6.99
CA GLY A 317 -5.07 2.13 -6.51
C GLY A 317 -4.79 0.88 -7.37
N VAL A 318 -4.38 1.05 -8.62
CA VAL A 318 -4.05 -0.04 -9.55
C VAL A 318 -2.85 0.29 -10.44
N ALA A 319 -2.16 -0.74 -10.92
CA ALA A 319 -0.96 -0.59 -11.75
C ALA A 319 -1.23 0.20 -13.05
N GLU A 320 -2.44 0.08 -13.60
CA GLU A 320 -2.81 0.81 -14.82
C GLU A 320 -2.91 2.32 -14.59
N GLN A 321 -3.46 2.76 -13.46
CA GLN A 321 -3.51 4.18 -13.09
C GLN A 321 -2.11 4.76 -12.91
N LYS A 322 -1.17 4.00 -12.34
CA LYS A 322 0.25 4.37 -12.30
C LYS A 322 0.80 4.61 -13.70
N ARG A 323 0.57 3.67 -14.61
CA ARG A 323 1.05 3.73 -15.99
C ARG A 323 0.50 4.96 -16.72
N LEU A 324 -0.80 5.21 -16.61
CA LEU A 324 -1.46 6.38 -17.19
C LEU A 324 -0.94 7.69 -16.59
N PHE A 325 -0.74 7.75 -15.28
CA PHE A 325 -0.13 8.92 -14.61
C PHE A 325 1.27 9.20 -15.16
N MET A 326 2.14 8.19 -15.25
CA MET A 326 3.51 8.36 -15.80
C MET A 326 3.49 8.80 -17.28
N GLN A 327 2.50 8.34 -18.06
CA GLN A 327 2.31 8.79 -19.44
C GLN A 327 1.88 10.26 -19.49
N ALA A 328 0.93 10.68 -18.67
CA ALA A 328 0.48 12.06 -18.58
C ALA A 328 1.61 13.00 -18.10
N VAL A 329 2.40 12.60 -17.10
CA VAL A 329 3.61 13.32 -16.67
C VAL A 329 4.60 13.48 -17.82
N SER A 330 4.84 12.41 -18.59
CA SER A 330 5.79 12.44 -19.71
C SER A 330 5.29 13.30 -20.87
N ALA A 331 3.99 13.26 -21.17
CA ALA A 331 3.37 14.06 -22.22
C ALA A 331 3.41 15.57 -21.91
N ASN A 332 3.44 15.94 -20.62
CA ASN A 332 3.57 17.32 -20.15
C ASN A 332 5.03 17.69 -19.78
N GLU A 333 6.02 16.91 -20.24
CA GLU A 333 7.46 17.18 -20.02
C GLU A 333 7.91 17.23 -18.55
N LEU A 334 7.09 16.73 -17.61
CA LEU A 334 7.37 16.72 -16.17
C LEU A 334 8.17 15.49 -15.70
N LYS A 335 8.60 14.62 -16.63
CA LYS A 335 9.26 13.34 -16.30
C LYS A 335 10.50 13.50 -15.42
N ALA A 336 11.25 14.58 -15.59
CA ALA A 336 12.45 14.84 -14.80
C ALA A 336 12.15 15.09 -13.30
N GLN A 337 10.93 15.53 -12.97
CA GLN A 337 10.49 15.81 -11.60
C GLN A 337 9.83 14.59 -10.91
N MET A 338 9.65 13.49 -11.64
CA MET A 338 8.98 12.30 -11.13
C MET A 338 10.01 11.23 -10.73
N LEU A 339 9.79 10.60 -9.58
CA LEU A 339 10.52 9.41 -9.14
C LEU A 339 9.54 8.26 -8.96
N ASP A 340 9.82 7.13 -9.61
CA ASP A 340 9.07 5.89 -9.37
C ASP A 340 9.71 5.10 -8.23
N VAL A 341 9.20 5.28 -7.01
CA VAL A 341 9.72 4.60 -5.80
C VAL A 341 9.51 3.09 -5.84
N ALA A 342 8.55 2.60 -6.63
CA ALA A 342 8.27 1.18 -6.75
C ALA A 342 9.16 0.48 -7.81
N ASP A 343 10.02 1.22 -8.51
CA ASP A 343 11.03 0.65 -9.40
C ASP A 343 12.19 0.08 -8.57
N ALA A 344 12.63 -1.15 -8.89
CA ALA A 344 13.81 -1.74 -8.29
C ALA A 344 15.09 -0.92 -8.54
N GLN A 345 15.09 -0.06 -9.56
CA GLN A 345 16.19 0.86 -9.87
C GLN A 345 16.02 2.26 -9.28
N ALA A 346 15.04 2.50 -8.39
CA ALA A 346 14.75 3.81 -7.82
C ALA A 346 15.99 4.51 -7.25
N ASN A 347 16.85 3.79 -6.50
CA ASN A 347 18.08 4.36 -5.94
C ASN A 347 19.01 4.94 -7.01
N ALA A 348 19.22 4.19 -8.11
CA ALA A 348 20.05 4.66 -9.22
C ALA A 348 19.39 5.83 -9.98
N ALA A 349 18.06 5.89 -10.00
CA ALA A 349 17.32 7.02 -10.58
C ALA A 349 17.46 8.28 -9.72
N ILE A 350 17.38 8.15 -8.38
CA ILE A 350 17.61 9.24 -7.43
C ILE A 350 19.01 9.83 -7.63
N ASP A 351 20.04 8.98 -7.69
CA ASP A 351 21.42 9.45 -7.88
C ASP A 351 21.56 10.29 -9.17
N LYS A 352 20.98 9.81 -10.28
CA LYS A 352 20.99 10.53 -11.56
C LYS A 352 20.22 11.86 -11.50
N GLN A 353 19.09 11.89 -10.82
CA GLN A 353 18.28 13.10 -10.66
C GLN A 353 19.00 14.13 -9.80
N LEU A 354 19.61 13.73 -8.68
CA LEU A 354 20.40 14.61 -7.82
C LEU A 354 21.59 15.22 -8.59
N ILE A 355 22.32 14.41 -9.36
CA ILE A 355 23.41 14.90 -10.20
C ILE A 355 22.91 15.93 -11.22
N SER A 356 21.77 15.66 -11.85
CA SER A 356 21.17 16.55 -12.84
C SER A 356 20.64 17.85 -12.21
N ALA A 357 20.11 17.78 -10.98
CA ALA A 357 19.64 18.95 -10.24
C ALA A 357 20.78 19.89 -9.85
N VAL A 358 21.96 19.36 -9.48
CA VAL A 358 23.16 20.19 -9.18
C VAL A 358 23.61 20.99 -10.41
N GLY A 359 23.42 20.44 -11.62
CA GLY A 359 23.75 21.11 -12.88
C GLY A 359 22.62 21.98 -13.45
N PHE A 360 21.50 22.15 -12.74
CA PHE A 360 20.32 22.83 -13.28
C PHE A 360 20.58 24.33 -13.47
N GLN A 361 20.28 24.84 -14.67
CA GLN A 361 20.28 26.25 -14.99
C GLN A 361 18.84 26.72 -15.22
N GLN A 362 18.44 27.82 -14.59
CA GLN A 362 17.12 28.41 -14.82
C GLN A 362 16.98 28.82 -16.29
N GLY A 363 15.98 28.25 -16.96
CA GLY A 363 15.64 28.57 -18.35
C GLY A 363 14.78 29.82 -18.49
N VAL A 364 14.41 30.15 -19.72
CA VAL A 364 13.53 31.28 -20.09
C VAL A 364 12.03 30.95 -20.04
N ALA A 365 11.66 29.77 -19.54
CA ALA A 365 10.28 29.28 -19.56
C ALA A 365 9.30 30.18 -18.80
N THR A 366 9.73 30.72 -17.65
CA THR A 366 8.93 31.65 -16.84
C THR A 366 8.54 32.92 -17.61
N GLN A 367 9.48 33.52 -18.35
CA GLN A 367 9.19 34.72 -19.15
C GLN A 367 8.17 34.45 -20.26
N ARG A 368 8.24 33.28 -20.90
CA ARG A 368 7.26 32.89 -21.93
C ARG A 368 5.88 32.65 -21.33
N PHE A 369 5.82 32.04 -20.15
CA PHE A 369 4.58 31.83 -19.43
C PHE A 369 3.92 33.17 -19.08
N ASP A 370 4.67 34.10 -18.47
CA ASP A 370 4.15 35.42 -18.09
C ASP A 370 3.61 36.19 -19.30
N GLN A 371 4.36 36.17 -20.42
CA GLN A 371 3.92 36.82 -21.65
C GLN A 371 2.61 36.23 -22.20
N LEU A 372 2.48 34.89 -22.20
CA LEU A 372 1.27 34.23 -22.68
C LEU A 372 0.06 34.54 -21.78
N ALA A 373 0.27 34.55 -20.46
CA ALA A 373 -0.76 34.91 -19.50
C ALA A 373 -1.26 36.34 -19.71
N ASP A 374 -0.36 37.32 -19.90
CA ASP A 374 -0.71 38.71 -20.23
C ASP A 374 -1.57 38.80 -21.51
N GLU A 375 -1.18 38.07 -22.56
CA GLU A 375 -1.92 38.01 -23.82
C GLU A 375 -3.35 37.45 -23.62
N LEU A 376 -3.49 36.37 -22.84
CA LEU A 376 -4.78 35.75 -22.52
C LEU A 376 -5.68 36.68 -21.71
N VAL A 377 -5.15 37.37 -20.70
CA VAL A 377 -5.89 38.40 -19.94
C VAL A 377 -6.41 39.50 -20.88
N GLY A 378 -5.58 39.95 -21.82
CA GLY A 378 -5.95 40.94 -22.82
C GLY A 378 -7.02 40.45 -23.80
N VAL A 379 -6.95 39.19 -24.24
CA VAL A 379 -7.99 38.56 -25.08
C VAL A 379 -9.31 38.44 -24.33
N ARG A 380 -9.29 37.92 -23.10
CA ARG A 380 -10.48 37.77 -22.25
C ARG A 380 -11.20 39.11 -22.07
N SER A 381 -10.45 40.15 -21.71
CA SER A 381 -10.99 41.50 -21.52
C SER A 381 -11.67 42.06 -22.78
N ARG A 382 -11.13 41.78 -23.96
CA ARG A 382 -11.73 42.18 -25.25
C ARG A 382 -13.00 41.40 -25.57
N LEU A 383 -12.99 40.09 -25.35
CA LEU A 383 -14.17 39.24 -25.58
C LEU A 383 -15.32 39.58 -24.65
N THR A 384 -15.04 39.80 -23.35
CA THR A 384 -16.06 40.23 -22.39
C THR A 384 -16.69 41.56 -22.77
N ARG A 385 -15.88 42.53 -23.23
CA ARG A 385 -16.40 43.80 -23.74
C ARG A 385 -17.29 43.60 -24.96
N TYR A 386 -16.85 42.82 -25.95
CA TYR A 386 -17.61 42.56 -27.16
C TYR A 386 -18.95 41.85 -26.89
N LEU A 387 -18.95 40.87 -25.98
CA LEU A 387 -20.19 40.21 -25.52
C LEU A 387 -21.12 41.20 -24.80
N GLY A 388 -20.57 42.08 -23.96
CA GLY A 388 -21.33 43.15 -23.33
C GLY A 388 -21.98 44.09 -24.35
N ASP A 389 -21.24 44.48 -25.40
CA ASP A 389 -21.73 45.36 -26.47
C ASP A 389 -22.79 44.69 -27.35
N LEU A 390 -22.81 43.35 -27.45
CA LEU A 390 -23.79 42.56 -28.22
C LEU A 390 -25.11 42.33 -27.48
N HIS A 391 -25.08 42.33 -26.15
CA HIS A 391 -26.23 42.02 -25.29
C HIS A 391 -26.75 43.24 -24.50
N GLY A 392 -26.11 44.41 -24.68
CA GLY A 392 -26.44 45.68 -24.04
C GLY A 392 -27.37 46.58 -24.85
#